data_AF-A0A3C0C666-F1
#
_entry.id   AF-A0A3C0C666-F1
#
_cell.length_a   1.000
_cell.length_b   1.000
_cell.length_c   1.000
_cell.angle_alpha   90.00
_cell.angle_beta   90.00
_cell.angle_gamma   90.00
#
_symmetry.space_group_name_H-M   'P 1'
#
loop_
_entity.id
_entity.type
_entity.pdbx_description
1 polymer ?
#
loop_
_entity_poly.entity_id
_entity_poly.type
_entity_poly.pdbx_seq_one_letter_code
_entity_poly.pdbx_strand_id
1 'polypeptide(L)'
;KAAGKKPLYLLYLYYGVIAGFGGGCVYLPPIATAPKWWPDKRALATGFTVVGLGLGSFIMAPMATGMINHFGSALPVFKYVGIAMGIMVVMAALCLKEPPKGYRPAGWTPPMPSSSGGTIQCCRDYTYEETKKTPQFWLLWVAYFCGSFAGLMVIGLIAKHGIDAMTLVYKAKEGLDAATVIPEDIAKDIAMSASLAPSTLAVFNAAVRIMVGPLADRMGTKKIFTVLFALQTVAMLMLFPAGKTAALLAACAGLI
;
A
#
# COMPACT_ATOMS: atom_id res chain seq x y z
N LYS A 1 39.06 -7.58 -16.17
CA LYS A 1 38.17 -8.76 -16.28
C LYS A 1 36.74 -8.25 -16.44
N ALA A 2 36.24 -8.15 -17.67
CA ALA A 2 34.93 -7.60 -17.95
C ALA A 2 33.85 -8.52 -17.38
N ALA A 3 33.32 -8.20 -16.20
CA ALA A 3 32.11 -8.82 -15.71
C ALA A 3 31.03 -8.50 -16.74
N GLY A 4 30.61 -9.51 -17.52
CA GLY A 4 29.64 -9.35 -18.59
C GLY A 4 28.43 -8.62 -18.06
N LYS A 5 28.17 -7.41 -18.58
CA LYS A 5 26.98 -6.62 -18.27
C LYS A 5 25.79 -7.50 -18.62
N LYS A 6 25.20 -8.17 -17.62
CA LYS A 6 23.96 -8.90 -17.82
C LYS A 6 22.97 -7.90 -18.41
N PRO A 7 22.36 -8.22 -19.55
CA PRO A 7 21.62 -7.22 -20.29
C PRO A 7 20.39 -6.79 -19.51
N LEU A 8 20.13 -5.47 -19.50
CA LEU A 8 19.06 -4.82 -18.73
C LEU A 8 17.67 -5.44 -18.98
N TYR A 9 17.44 -5.99 -20.18
CA TYR A 9 16.19 -6.67 -20.52
C TYR A 9 15.90 -7.86 -19.60
N LEU A 10 16.91 -8.54 -19.03
CA LEU A 10 16.70 -9.63 -18.10
C LEU A 10 16.05 -9.13 -16.81
N LEU A 11 16.41 -7.92 -16.35
CA LEU A 11 15.76 -7.32 -15.19
C LEU A 11 14.29 -7.02 -15.51
N TYR A 12 14.01 -6.43 -16.66
CA TYR A 12 12.62 -6.16 -17.08
C TYR A 12 11.79 -7.44 -17.23
N LEU A 13 12.38 -8.51 -17.77
CA LEU A 13 11.72 -9.79 -17.91
C LEU A 13 11.47 -10.46 -16.56
N TYR A 14 12.50 -10.68 -15.75
CA TYR A 14 12.36 -11.41 -14.49
C TYR A 14 11.63 -10.62 -13.41
N TYR A 15 11.97 -9.34 -13.24
CA TYR A 15 11.37 -8.51 -12.20
C TYR A 15 10.07 -7.85 -12.67
N GLY A 16 10.06 -7.29 -13.88
CA GLY A 16 8.87 -6.61 -14.41
C GLY A 16 7.76 -7.59 -14.79
N VAL A 17 8.06 -8.54 -15.66
CA VAL A 17 7.04 -9.45 -16.21
C VAL A 17 6.77 -10.63 -15.27
N ILE A 18 7.79 -11.43 -14.95
CA ILE A 18 7.61 -12.69 -14.22
C ILE A 18 7.19 -12.43 -12.77
N ALA A 19 7.96 -11.61 -12.03
CA ALA A 19 7.61 -11.30 -10.65
C ALA A 19 6.33 -10.44 -10.56
N GLY A 20 6.11 -9.52 -11.51
CA GLY A 20 4.87 -8.74 -11.59
C GLY A 20 3.62 -9.61 -11.80
N PHE A 21 3.68 -10.54 -12.75
CA PHE A 21 2.60 -11.50 -13.00
C PHE A 21 2.36 -12.41 -11.78
N GLY A 22 3.42 -12.99 -11.22
CA GLY A 22 3.34 -13.82 -10.02
C GLY A 22 2.73 -13.06 -8.83
N GLY A 23 3.15 -11.81 -8.61
CA GLY A 23 2.60 -10.95 -7.56
C GLY A 23 1.10 -10.70 -7.73
N GLY A 24 0.64 -10.44 -8.96
CA GLY A 24 -0.79 -10.29 -9.26
C GLY A 24 -1.59 -11.55 -8.96
N CYS A 25 -1.08 -12.72 -9.34
CA CYS A 25 -1.72 -14.01 -9.07
C CYS A 25 -1.78 -14.36 -7.57
N VAL A 26 -0.80 -13.95 -6.78
CA VAL A 26 -0.78 -14.16 -5.32
C VAL A 26 -1.69 -13.18 -4.60
N TYR A 27 -1.78 -11.94 -5.09
CA TYR A 27 -2.48 -10.86 -4.42
C TYR A 27 -4.02 -11.00 -4.47
N LEU A 28 -4.58 -11.31 -5.64
CA LEU A 28 -6.02 -11.20 -5.86
C LEU A 28 -6.87 -12.32 -5.19
N PRO A 29 -6.49 -13.60 -5.20
CA PRO A 29 -7.32 -14.68 -4.67
C PRO A 29 -7.63 -14.58 -3.17
N PRO A 30 -6.67 -14.25 -2.27
CA PRO A 30 -6.98 -14.05 -0.85
C PRO A 30 -7.99 -12.93 -0.62
N ILE A 31 -7.86 -11.81 -1.34
CA ILE A 31 -8.76 -10.64 -1.24
C ILE A 31 -10.19 -11.00 -1.63
N ALA A 32 -10.37 -11.82 -2.66
CA ALA A 32 -11.68 -12.27 -3.09
C ALA A 32 -12.28 -13.34 -2.17
N THR A 33 -11.44 -14.14 -1.49
CA THR A 33 -11.88 -15.31 -0.72
C THR A 33 -12.13 -15.00 0.75
N ALA A 34 -11.28 -14.20 1.39
CA ALA A 34 -11.41 -13.85 2.81
C ALA A 34 -12.79 -13.27 3.20
N PRO A 35 -13.36 -12.27 2.50
CA PRO A 35 -14.68 -11.74 2.88
C PRO A 35 -15.82 -12.75 2.71
N LYS A 36 -15.61 -13.87 2.01
CA LYS A 36 -16.60 -14.97 1.94
C LYS A 36 -16.65 -15.80 3.24
N TRP A 37 -15.53 -15.92 3.94
CA TRP A 37 -15.43 -16.63 5.23
C TRP A 37 -15.88 -15.78 6.43
N TRP A 38 -15.83 -14.46 6.31
CA TRP A 38 -16.27 -13.50 7.34
C TRP A 38 -17.28 -12.51 6.77
N PRO A 39 -18.50 -12.95 6.39
CA PRO A 39 -19.53 -12.07 5.85
C PRO A 39 -20.06 -11.04 6.86
N ASP A 40 -19.86 -11.29 8.16
CA ASP A 40 -20.17 -10.39 9.27
C ASP A 40 -19.14 -9.25 9.42
N LYS A 41 -17.90 -9.47 8.98
CA LYS A 41 -16.76 -8.54 9.12
C LYS A 41 -15.95 -8.42 7.83
N ARG A 42 -16.65 -8.25 6.70
CA ARG A 42 -16.06 -8.30 5.34
C ARG A 42 -14.88 -7.35 5.18
N ALA A 43 -15.02 -6.11 5.66
CA ALA A 43 -13.99 -5.09 5.52
C ALA A 43 -12.74 -5.40 6.38
N LEU A 44 -12.91 -5.94 7.58
CA LEU A 44 -11.80 -6.38 8.43
C LEU A 44 -11.05 -7.57 7.81
N ALA A 45 -11.79 -8.56 7.31
CA ALA A 45 -11.19 -9.73 6.63
C ALA A 45 -10.37 -9.31 5.40
N THR A 46 -10.93 -8.46 4.54
CA THR A 46 -10.19 -7.88 3.41
C THR A 46 -8.96 -7.10 3.90
N GLY A 47 -9.10 -6.30 4.96
CA GLY A 47 -8.00 -5.55 5.58
C GLY A 47 -6.80 -6.43 5.96
N PHE A 48 -7.04 -7.55 6.65
CA PHE A 48 -6.00 -8.51 7.02
C PHE A 48 -5.33 -9.16 5.81
N THR A 49 -6.05 -9.40 4.71
CA THR A 49 -5.40 -9.97 3.50
C THR A 49 -4.41 -9.02 2.84
N VAL A 50 -4.56 -7.72 3.05
CA VAL A 50 -3.74 -6.71 2.39
C VAL A 50 -2.77 -5.99 3.33
N VAL A 51 -2.82 -6.24 4.65
CA VAL A 51 -1.95 -5.57 5.65
C VAL A 51 -0.47 -5.87 5.44
N GLY A 52 -0.15 -7.05 4.91
CA GLY A 52 1.22 -7.46 4.60
C GLY A 52 1.93 -6.53 3.61
N LEU A 53 1.19 -5.80 2.76
CA LEU A 53 1.78 -4.80 1.87
C LEU A 53 2.35 -3.60 2.64
N GLY A 54 1.70 -3.17 3.72
CA GLY A 54 2.17 -2.05 4.54
C GLY A 54 3.32 -2.46 5.47
N LEU A 55 3.19 -3.63 6.12
CA LEU A 55 4.24 -4.15 7.01
C LEU A 55 5.49 -4.62 6.24
N GLY A 56 5.30 -5.08 5.00
CA GLY A 56 6.36 -5.64 4.18
C GLY A 56 7.50 -4.65 3.93
N SER A 57 7.20 -3.40 3.62
CA SER A 57 8.22 -2.36 3.38
C SER A 57 9.00 -2.00 4.65
N PHE A 58 8.31 -1.90 5.78
CA PHE A 58 8.92 -1.60 7.08
C PHE A 58 9.92 -2.68 7.52
N ILE A 59 9.59 -3.96 7.31
CA ILE A 59 10.47 -5.09 7.66
C ILE A 59 11.58 -5.27 6.61
N MET A 60 11.24 -5.17 5.32
CA MET A 60 12.19 -5.43 4.24
C MET A 60 13.28 -4.38 4.11
N ALA A 61 12.98 -3.09 4.31
CA ALA A 61 13.96 -2.02 4.14
C ALA A 61 15.24 -2.21 5.00
N PRO A 62 15.16 -2.38 6.34
CA PRO A 62 16.35 -2.60 7.16
C PRO A 62 17.00 -3.95 6.89
N MET A 63 16.21 -5.01 6.68
CA MET A 63 16.74 -6.34 6.39
C MET A 63 17.53 -6.38 5.07
N ALA A 64 16.98 -5.80 4.01
CA ALA A 64 17.65 -5.69 2.71
C ALA A 64 18.93 -4.86 2.82
N THR A 65 18.90 -3.75 3.55
CA THR A 65 20.08 -2.89 3.76
C THR A 65 21.19 -3.64 4.50
N GLY A 66 20.84 -4.34 5.59
CA GLY A 66 21.80 -5.16 6.34
C GLY A 66 22.43 -6.26 5.48
N MET A 67 21.62 -6.94 4.66
CA MET A 67 22.12 -7.96 3.73
C MET A 67 23.00 -7.37 2.62
N ILE A 68 22.63 -6.22 2.05
CA ILE A 68 23.43 -5.53 1.03
C ILE A 68 24.79 -5.14 1.61
N ASN A 69 24.82 -4.59 2.83
CA ASN A 69 26.05 -4.20 3.51
C ASN A 69 26.95 -5.41 3.82
N HIS A 70 26.36 -6.55 4.20
CA HIS A 70 27.09 -7.77 4.49
C HIS A 70 27.64 -8.46 3.23
N PHE A 71 26.83 -8.59 2.18
CA PHE A 71 27.21 -9.32 0.95
C PHE A 71 27.82 -8.43 -0.15
N GLY A 72 27.82 -7.11 0.04
CA GLY A 72 28.30 -6.13 -0.95
C GLY A 72 27.45 -6.04 -2.23
N SER A 73 26.27 -6.67 -2.27
CA SER A 73 25.41 -6.73 -3.46
C SER A 73 23.95 -6.98 -3.10
N ALA A 74 23.02 -6.49 -3.93
CA ALA A 74 21.59 -6.76 -3.82
C ALA A 74 21.20 -8.16 -4.33
N LEU A 75 22.05 -8.84 -5.11
CA LEU A 75 21.69 -10.11 -5.75
C LEU A 75 21.38 -11.24 -4.75
N PRO A 76 22.13 -11.39 -3.64
CA PRO A 76 21.77 -12.34 -2.58
C PRO A 76 20.44 -12.01 -1.90
N VAL A 77 20.07 -10.73 -1.79
CA VAL A 77 18.76 -10.33 -1.23
C VAL A 77 17.64 -10.90 -2.08
N PHE A 78 17.67 -10.68 -3.39
CA PHE A 78 16.68 -11.23 -4.31
C PHE A 78 16.59 -12.77 -4.23
N LYS A 79 17.74 -13.44 -4.08
CA LYS A 79 17.77 -14.90 -3.97
C LYS A 79 17.08 -15.40 -2.70
N TYR A 80 17.49 -14.92 -1.52
CA TYR A 80 16.95 -15.41 -0.25
C TYR A 80 15.50 -14.98 -0.02
N VAL A 81 15.18 -13.72 -0.33
CA VAL A 81 13.80 -13.21 -0.27
C VAL A 81 12.90 -13.95 -1.26
N GLY A 82 13.37 -14.18 -2.49
CA GLY A 82 12.61 -14.91 -3.50
C GLY A 82 12.29 -16.34 -3.08
N ILE A 83 13.26 -17.06 -2.48
CA ILE A 83 13.04 -18.41 -1.94
C ILE A 83 12.01 -18.37 -0.81
N ALA A 84 12.17 -17.45 0.16
CA ALA A 84 11.23 -17.33 1.28
C ALA A 84 9.81 -16.99 0.79
N MET A 85 9.67 -16.06 -0.15
CA MET A 85 8.39 -15.72 -0.78
C MET A 85 7.77 -16.91 -1.49
N GLY A 86 8.57 -17.69 -2.25
CA GLY A 86 8.09 -18.90 -2.91
C GLY A 86 7.52 -19.92 -1.92
N ILE A 87 8.23 -20.19 -0.82
CA ILE A 87 7.77 -21.11 0.23
C ILE A 87 6.46 -20.60 0.86
N MET A 88 6.40 -19.31 1.21
CA MET A 88 5.18 -18.71 1.78
C MET A 88 3.98 -18.78 0.84
N VAL A 89 4.19 -18.54 -0.46
CA VAL A 89 3.13 -18.62 -1.47
C VAL A 89 2.61 -20.03 -1.64
N VAL A 90 3.50 -21.03 -1.69
CA VAL A 90 3.09 -22.44 -1.78
C VAL A 90 2.27 -22.84 -0.53
N MET A 91 2.74 -22.49 0.67
CA MET A 91 1.97 -22.75 1.90
C MET A 91 0.61 -22.05 1.89
N ALA A 92 0.56 -20.78 1.47
CA ALA A 92 -0.70 -20.03 1.40
C ALA A 92 -1.67 -20.64 0.37
N ALA A 93 -1.17 -21.08 -0.78
CA ALA A 93 -1.97 -21.70 -1.83
C ALA A 93 -2.58 -23.04 -1.37
N LEU A 94 -1.84 -23.84 -0.60
CA LEU A 94 -2.35 -25.10 -0.03
C LEU A 94 -3.46 -24.88 1.00
N CYS A 95 -3.46 -23.74 1.68
CA CYS A 95 -4.47 -23.38 2.69
C CYS A 95 -5.66 -22.58 2.11
N LEU A 96 -5.54 -22.02 0.90
CA LEU A 96 -6.58 -21.18 0.31
C LEU A 96 -7.74 -22.03 -0.22
N LYS A 97 -8.92 -21.87 0.39
CA LYS A 97 -10.13 -22.60 0.01
C LYS A 97 -11.35 -21.68 0.11
N GLU A 98 -12.30 -21.83 -0.79
CA GLU A 98 -13.59 -21.15 -0.69
C GLU A 98 -14.51 -21.83 0.35
N PRO A 99 -15.32 -21.06 1.09
CA PRO A 99 -16.30 -21.65 2.00
C PRO A 99 -17.40 -22.37 1.20
N PRO A 100 -18.07 -23.37 1.80
CA PRO A 100 -19.18 -24.06 1.14
C PRO A 100 -20.31 -23.09 0.78
N LYS A 101 -21.05 -23.40 -0.30
CA LYS A 101 -22.18 -22.57 -0.74
C LYS A 101 -23.20 -22.40 0.40
N GLY A 102 -23.56 -21.14 0.68
CA GLY A 102 -24.51 -20.81 1.75
C GLY A 102 -23.90 -20.75 3.15
N TYR A 103 -22.57 -20.81 3.30
CA TYR A 103 -21.89 -20.62 4.57
C TYR A 103 -22.32 -19.32 5.26
N ARG A 104 -22.64 -19.42 6.56
CA ARG A 104 -22.96 -18.30 7.44
C ARG A 104 -22.25 -18.50 8.78
N PRO A 105 -21.63 -17.46 9.34
CA PRO A 105 -21.10 -17.51 10.70
C PRO A 105 -22.20 -17.83 11.70
N ALA A 106 -21.84 -18.58 12.76
CA ALA A 106 -22.77 -18.88 13.84
C ALA A 106 -23.32 -17.58 14.45
N GLY A 107 -24.66 -17.48 14.54
CA GLY A 107 -25.33 -16.31 15.10
C GLY A 107 -25.43 -15.09 14.19
N TRP A 108 -24.96 -15.15 12.94
CA TRP A 108 -25.09 -14.04 11.99
C TRP A 108 -26.30 -14.22 11.05
N THR A 109 -27.24 -13.29 11.12
CA THR A 109 -28.34 -13.17 10.16
C THR A 109 -28.01 -12.08 9.15
N PRO A 110 -28.16 -12.33 7.84
CA PRO A 110 -27.88 -11.31 6.83
C PRO A 110 -28.80 -10.10 7.03
N PRO A 111 -28.31 -8.86 6.84
CA PRO A 111 -29.14 -7.67 6.86
C PRO A 111 -30.27 -7.84 5.84
N MET A 112 -31.53 -7.80 6.29
CA MET A 112 -32.65 -7.76 5.35
C MET A 112 -32.63 -6.42 4.62
N PRO A 113 -32.78 -6.40 3.29
CA PRO A 113 -32.99 -5.16 2.56
C PRO A 113 -34.22 -4.46 3.14
N SER A 114 -34.12 -3.14 3.34
CA SER A 114 -35.28 -2.33 3.75
C SER A 114 -36.27 -2.31 2.58
N SER A 115 -37.25 -3.21 2.58
CA SER A 115 -38.32 -3.25 1.58
C SER A 115 -39.30 -2.11 1.81
N SER A 116 -38.99 -0.95 1.22
CA SER A 116 -40.00 0.08 0.96
C SER A 116 -40.90 -0.40 -0.19
N GLY A 117 -41.89 -1.24 0.09
CA GLY A 117 -42.97 -1.55 -0.87
C GLY A 117 -43.15 -2.99 -1.34
N GLY A 118 -43.20 -3.97 -0.43
CA GLY A 118 -43.96 -5.22 -0.63
C GLY A 118 -43.46 -6.25 -1.65
N THR A 119 -42.49 -5.93 -2.51
CA THR A 119 -41.93 -6.92 -3.45
C THR A 119 -40.63 -7.49 -2.90
N ILE A 120 -40.59 -8.80 -2.65
CA ILE A 120 -39.35 -9.52 -2.37
C ILE A 120 -38.52 -9.51 -3.66
N GLN A 121 -37.63 -8.53 -3.81
CA GLN A 121 -36.58 -8.65 -4.82
C GLN A 121 -35.67 -9.78 -4.38
N CYS A 122 -35.63 -10.86 -5.17
CA CYS A 122 -34.62 -11.90 -5.02
C CYS A 122 -33.25 -11.23 -5.15
N CYS A 123 -32.60 -10.96 -4.01
CA CYS A 123 -31.27 -10.37 -3.97
C CYS A 123 -30.27 -11.39 -4.52
N ARG A 124 -30.00 -11.31 -5.82
CA ARG A 124 -28.90 -12.01 -6.48
C ARG A 124 -27.73 -11.06 -6.63
N ASP A 125 -26.52 -11.55 -6.42
CA ASP A 125 -25.31 -10.83 -6.80
C ASP A 125 -25.29 -10.58 -8.31
N TYR A 126 -24.70 -9.45 -8.71
CA TYR A 126 -24.45 -9.13 -10.11
C TYR A 126 -23.40 -10.07 -10.71
N THR A 127 -23.61 -10.48 -11.95
CA THR A 127 -22.58 -11.15 -12.74
C THR A 127 -21.54 -10.15 -13.22
N TYR A 128 -20.34 -10.62 -13.56
CA TYR A 128 -19.27 -9.78 -14.12
C TYR A 128 -19.74 -8.92 -15.31
N GLU A 129 -20.48 -9.53 -16.23
CA GLU A 129 -21.00 -8.89 -17.44
C GLU A 129 -22.01 -7.78 -17.15
N GLU A 130 -22.78 -7.91 -16.07
CA GLU A 130 -23.71 -6.88 -15.63
C GLU A 130 -22.95 -5.77 -14.89
N THR A 131 -22.02 -6.11 -13.99
CA THR A 131 -21.26 -5.13 -13.20
C THR A 131 -20.51 -4.14 -14.09
N LYS A 132 -19.82 -4.60 -15.13
CA LYS A 132 -19.04 -3.72 -16.04
C LYS A 132 -19.91 -2.75 -16.85
N LYS A 133 -21.21 -3.02 -17.00
CA LYS A 133 -22.15 -2.15 -17.71
C LYS A 133 -22.75 -1.06 -16.81
N THR A 134 -22.53 -1.15 -15.49
CA THR A 134 -23.06 -0.15 -14.54
C THR A 134 -22.16 1.09 -14.50
N PRO A 135 -22.73 2.31 -14.48
CA PRO A 135 -21.94 3.53 -14.34
C PRO A 135 -21.25 3.63 -12.97
N GLN A 136 -21.85 3.06 -11.91
CA GLN A 136 -21.28 3.04 -10.56
C GLN A 136 -19.93 2.32 -10.52
N PHE A 137 -19.78 1.23 -11.27
CA PHE A 137 -18.50 0.51 -11.38
C PHE A 137 -17.40 1.42 -11.93
N TRP A 138 -17.66 2.16 -13.01
CA TRP A 138 -16.67 3.04 -13.62
C TRP A 138 -16.35 4.27 -12.77
N LEU A 139 -17.33 4.83 -12.04
CA LEU A 139 -17.06 5.89 -11.07
C LEU A 139 -16.12 5.39 -9.95
N LEU A 140 -16.39 4.21 -9.40
CA LEU A 140 -15.52 3.61 -8.37
C LEU A 140 -14.13 3.29 -8.93
N TRP A 141 -14.05 2.80 -10.17
CA TRP A 141 -12.79 2.55 -10.86
C TRP A 141 -11.96 3.83 -11.01
N VAL A 142 -12.57 4.91 -11.50
CA VAL A 142 -11.88 6.20 -11.66
C VAL A 142 -11.44 6.76 -10.31
N ALA A 143 -12.31 6.71 -9.29
CA ALA A 143 -11.94 7.15 -7.94
C ALA A 143 -10.75 6.35 -7.40
N TYR A 144 -10.77 5.02 -7.57
CA TYR A 144 -9.68 4.15 -7.14
C TYR A 144 -8.39 4.41 -7.93
N PHE A 145 -8.49 4.64 -9.25
CA PHE A 145 -7.36 5.00 -10.10
C PHE A 145 -6.72 6.31 -9.64
N CYS A 146 -7.49 7.39 -9.48
CA CYS A 146 -6.99 8.68 -9.04
C CYS A 146 -6.34 8.61 -7.64
N GLY A 147 -7.01 7.94 -6.70
CA GLY A 147 -6.49 7.75 -5.34
C GLY A 147 -5.18 6.95 -5.32
N SER A 148 -5.13 5.84 -6.07
CA SER A 148 -3.93 5.00 -6.18
C SER A 148 -2.79 5.70 -6.88
N PHE A 149 -3.08 6.47 -7.95
CA PHE A 149 -2.09 7.24 -8.69
C PHE A 149 -1.41 8.28 -7.79
N ALA A 150 -2.22 9.08 -7.07
CA ALA A 150 -1.69 10.07 -6.12
C ALA A 150 -0.87 9.41 -5.00
N GLY A 151 -1.38 8.32 -4.41
CA GLY A 151 -0.69 7.60 -3.34
C GLY A 151 0.66 7.03 -3.76
N LEU A 152 0.72 6.31 -4.89
CA LEU A 152 1.96 5.71 -5.40
C LEU A 152 3.01 6.77 -5.77
N MET A 153 2.58 7.90 -6.33
CA MET A 153 3.46 9.02 -6.64
C MET A 153 4.14 9.56 -5.37
N VAL A 154 3.36 9.78 -4.29
CA VAL A 154 3.92 10.33 -3.05
C VAL A 154 4.83 9.34 -2.35
N ILE A 155 4.47 8.06 -2.29
CA ILE A 155 5.33 7.03 -1.69
C ILE A 155 6.73 7.04 -2.33
N GLY A 156 6.81 7.22 -3.66
CA GLY A 156 8.08 7.26 -4.38
C GLY A 156 8.88 8.56 -4.21
N LEU A 157 8.23 9.67 -3.87
CA LEU A 157 8.85 11.00 -3.88
C LEU A 157 9.03 11.62 -2.50
N ILE A 158 8.34 11.14 -1.47
CA ILE A 158 8.27 11.80 -0.16
C ILE A 158 9.64 11.91 0.53
N ALA A 159 10.47 10.87 0.46
CA ALA A 159 11.81 10.90 1.02
C ALA A 159 12.69 11.93 0.29
N LYS A 160 12.62 11.94 -1.06
CA LYS A 160 13.36 12.89 -1.89
C LYS A 160 12.92 14.33 -1.61
N HIS A 161 11.61 14.57 -1.52
CA HIS A 161 11.08 15.88 -1.17
C HIS A 161 11.59 16.36 0.19
N GLY A 162 11.64 15.47 1.18
CA GLY A 162 12.23 15.77 2.49
C GLY A 162 13.72 16.13 2.41
N ILE A 163 14.50 15.36 1.66
CA ILE A 163 15.93 15.63 1.45
C ILE A 163 16.13 17.01 0.81
N ASP A 164 15.42 17.29 -0.27
CA ASP A 164 15.55 18.55 -1.01
C ASP A 164 15.15 19.74 -0.13
N ALA A 165 14.02 19.65 0.58
CA ALA A 165 13.52 20.73 1.43
C ALA A 165 14.41 21.00 2.66
N MET A 166 14.87 19.96 3.35
CA MET A 166 15.76 20.11 4.51
C MET A 166 17.15 20.59 4.09
N THR A 167 17.65 20.17 2.92
CA THR A 167 18.91 20.68 2.36
C THR A 167 18.83 22.17 2.08
N LEU A 168 17.71 22.65 1.53
CA LEU A 168 17.49 24.08 1.31
C LEU A 168 17.45 24.87 2.63
N VAL A 169 16.80 24.33 3.65
CA VAL A 169 16.77 24.96 4.99
C VAL A 169 18.16 25.02 5.61
N TYR A 170 18.96 23.96 5.49
CA TYR A 170 20.34 23.93 5.96
C TYR A 170 21.18 25.00 5.25
N LYS A 171 21.14 25.03 3.92
CA LYS A 171 21.88 26.02 3.11
C LYS A 171 21.52 27.45 3.48
N ALA A 172 20.23 27.73 3.65
CA ALA A 172 19.77 29.05 4.05
C ALA A 172 20.28 29.47 5.44
N LYS A 173 20.42 28.52 6.39
CA LYS A 173 20.96 28.80 7.73
C LYS A 173 22.45 29.12 7.71
N GLU A 174 23.21 28.41 6.88
CA GLU A 174 24.65 28.60 6.75
C GLU A 174 25.02 29.71 5.75
N GLY A 175 24.03 30.37 5.13
CA GLY A 175 24.27 31.39 4.10
C GLY A 175 24.90 30.84 2.82
N LEU A 176 24.72 29.55 2.53
CA LEU A 176 25.25 28.86 1.36
C LEU A 176 24.34 29.07 0.14
N ASP A 177 24.95 29.26 -1.03
CA ASP A 177 24.22 29.29 -2.30
C ASP A 177 23.49 27.97 -2.59
N ALA A 178 22.40 28.05 -3.34
CA ALA A 178 21.58 26.89 -3.69
C ALA A 178 22.35 25.81 -4.46
N ALA A 179 23.37 26.19 -5.23
CA ALA A 179 24.20 25.28 -6.01
C ALA A 179 25.32 24.58 -5.21
N THR A 180 25.64 25.07 -4.01
CA THR A 180 26.76 24.54 -3.21
C THR A 180 26.48 23.12 -2.76
N VAL A 181 27.46 22.23 -2.91
CA VAL A 181 27.36 20.84 -2.45
C VAL A 181 27.59 20.82 -0.93
N ILE A 182 26.66 20.22 -0.19
CA ILE A 182 26.80 20.06 1.27
C ILE A 182 27.76 18.90 1.60
N PRO A 183 28.44 18.93 2.76
CA PRO A 183 29.25 17.82 3.23
C PRO A 183 28.48 16.48 3.29
N GLU A 184 29.18 15.37 3.03
CA GLU A 184 28.57 14.04 2.87
C GLU A 184 27.95 13.49 4.17
N ASP A 185 28.55 13.82 5.31
CA ASP A 185 28.03 13.54 6.66
C ASP A 185 26.69 14.23 6.90
N ILE A 186 26.59 15.53 6.60
CA ILE A 186 25.33 16.29 6.73
C ILE A 186 24.28 15.77 5.76
N ALA A 187 24.66 15.43 4.53
CA ALA A 187 23.75 14.86 3.54
C ALA A 187 23.16 13.52 4.04
N LYS A 188 23.98 12.68 4.68
CA LYS A 188 23.53 11.42 5.30
C LYS A 188 22.58 11.67 6.46
N ASP A 189 22.86 12.63 7.32
CA ASP A 189 21.98 12.97 8.46
C ASP A 189 20.61 13.51 8.00
N ILE A 190 20.61 14.35 6.96
CA ILE A 190 19.37 14.83 6.33
C ILE A 190 18.60 13.66 5.70
N ALA A 191 19.28 12.77 4.98
CA ALA A 191 18.65 11.59 4.36
C ALA A 191 18.05 10.64 5.41
N MET A 192 18.77 10.41 6.52
CA MET A 192 18.26 9.62 7.65
C MET A 192 17.04 10.30 8.27
N SER A 193 17.08 11.62 8.47
CA SER A 193 15.94 12.38 9.00
C SER A 193 14.71 12.31 8.08
N ALA A 194 14.90 12.44 6.76
CA ALA A 194 13.83 12.35 5.77
C ALA A 194 13.24 10.93 5.65
N SER A 195 14.02 9.89 5.98
CA SER A 195 13.56 8.48 5.96
C SER A 195 12.46 8.16 6.99
N LEU A 196 12.28 9.04 7.99
CA LEU A 196 11.18 8.92 8.95
C LEU A 196 9.81 9.00 8.27
N ALA A 197 9.68 9.81 7.22
CA ALA A 197 8.42 9.99 6.51
C ALA A 197 7.89 8.72 5.82
N PRO A 198 8.63 8.05 4.93
CA PRO A 198 8.17 6.79 4.34
C PRO A 198 7.97 5.69 5.40
N SER A 199 8.74 5.72 6.50
CA SER A 199 8.56 4.77 7.62
C SER A 199 7.22 4.99 8.33
N THR A 200 6.88 6.23 8.67
CA THR A 200 5.59 6.57 9.28
C THR A 200 4.43 6.24 8.35
N LEU A 201 4.55 6.56 7.06
CA LEU A 201 3.56 6.21 6.04
C LEU A 201 3.32 4.69 6.02
N ALA A 202 4.38 3.87 6.03
CA ALA A 202 4.23 2.41 6.01
C ALA A 202 3.47 1.87 7.24
N VAL A 203 3.78 2.39 8.44
CA VAL A 203 3.11 2.00 9.68
C VAL A 203 1.64 2.40 9.66
N PHE A 204 1.32 3.64 9.29
CA PHE A 204 -0.06 4.12 9.20
C PHE A 204 -0.84 3.37 8.10
N ASN A 205 -0.20 3.10 6.96
CA ASN A 205 -0.81 2.32 5.88
C ASN A 205 -1.21 0.92 6.35
N ALA A 206 -0.37 0.26 7.16
CA ALA A 206 -0.71 -1.03 7.77
C ALA A 206 -1.84 -0.89 8.80
N ALA A 207 -1.77 0.11 9.68
CA ALA A 207 -2.77 0.33 10.73
C ALA A 207 -4.17 0.60 10.15
N VAL A 208 -4.27 1.49 9.16
CA VAL A 208 -5.55 1.86 8.51
C VAL A 208 -6.19 0.65 7.84
N ARG A 209 -5.41 -0.26 7.24
CA ARG A 209 -5.96 -1.48 6.62
C ARG A 209 -6.72 -2.36 7.62
N ILE A 210 -6.29 -2.40 8.87
CA ILE A 210 -7.01 -3.15 9.94
C ILE A 210 -8.15 -2.30 10.51
N MET A 211 -7.90 -1.02 10.78
CA MET A 211 -8.84 -0.14 11.48
C MET A 211 -10.04 0.29 10.65
N VAL A 212 -9.90 0.40 9.32
CA VAL A 212 -10.96 0.92 8.44
C VAL A 212 -12.21 0.02 8.44
N GLY A 213 -12.06 -1.29 8.64
CA GLY A 213 -13.18 -2.22 8.64
C GLY A 213 -14.17 -1.95 9.79
N PRO A 214 -13.74 -2.08 11.06
CA PRO A 214 -14.59 -1.78 12.20
C PRO A 214 -15.12 -0.35 12.22
N LEU A 215 -14.35 0.61 11.70
CA LEU A 215 -14.78 1.99 11.59
C LEU A 215 -15.91 2.12 10.54
N ALA A 216 -15.78 1.45 9.39
CA ALA A 216 -16.76 1.46 8.31
C ALA A 216 -18.07 0.80 8.73
N ASP A 217 -18.00 -0.25 9.54
CA ASP A 217 -19.17 -0.91 10.10
C ASP A 217 -19.97 0.03 11.02
N ARG A 218 -19.32 0.98 11.70
CA ARG A 218 -19.98 1.96 12.59
C ARG A 218 -20.48 3.23 11.87
N MET A 219 -19.66 3.77 10.95
CA MET A 219 -19.92 5.07 10.32
C MET A 219 -20.59 4.96 8.93
N GLY A 220 -20.57 3.78 8.34
CA GLY A 220 -20.98 3.51 6.96
C GLY A 220 -19.86 3.73 5.95
N THR A 221 -19.68 2.76 5.05
CA THR A 221 -18.59 2.71 4.06
C THR A 221 -18.48 3.99 3.22
N LYS A 222 -19.61 4.55 2.78
CA LYS A 222 -19.62 5.76 1.94
C LYS A 222 -19.02 6.98 2.66
N LYS A 223 -19.37 7.20 3.93
CA LYS A 223 -18.87 8.34 4.71
C LYS A 223 -17.36 8.24 4.94
N ILE A 224 -16.89 7.05 5.32
CA ILE A 224 -15.45 6.80 5.48
C ILE A 224 -14.69 7.03 4.19
N PHE A 225 -15.22 6.51 3.08
CA PHE A 225 -14.59 6.69 1.78
C PHE A 225 -14.43 8.19 1.45
N THR A 226 -15.47 9.00 1.64
CA THR A 226 -15.40 10.46 1.44
C THR A 226 -14.39 11.12 2.39
N VAL A 227 -14.40 10.77 3.68
CA VAL A 227 -13.49 11.36 4.67
C VAL A 227 -12.03 11.03 4.34
N LEU A 228 -11.71 9.78 3.98
CA LEU A 228 -10.35 9.39 3.62
C LEU A 228 -9.85 10.09 2.36
N PHE A 229 -10.69 10.26 1.33
CA PHE A 229 -10.32 11.02 0.13
C PHE A 229 -10.13 12.51 0.41
N ALA A 230 -10.96 13.11 1.27
CA ALA A 230 -10.80 14.49 1.70
C ALA A 230 -9.49 14.66 2.49
N LEU A 231 -9.22 13.75 3.44
CA LEU A 231 -7.99 13.74 4.23
C LEU A 231 -6.75 13.64 3.33
N GLN A 232 -6.78 12.71 2.36
CA GLN A 232 -5.71 12.54 1.38
C GLN A 232 -5.46 13.83 0.60
N THR A 233 -6.53 14.50 0.15
CA THR A 233 -6.40 15.75 -0.61
C THR A 233 -5.78 16.86 0.23
N VAL A 234 -6.20 17.01 1.49
CA VAL A 234 -5.62 17.99 2.43
C VAL A 234 -4.15 17.66 2.71
N ALA A 235 -3.83 16.39 2.92
CA ALA A 235 -2.45 15.95 3.16
C ALA A 235 -1.54 16.25 1.96
N MET A 236 -2.01 16.05 0.72
CA MET A 236 -1.28 16.42 -0.49
C MET A 236 -0.98 17.92 -0.57
N LEU A 237 -1.93 18.77 -0.18
CA LEU A 237 -1.73 20.23 -0.14
C LEU A 237 -0.75 20.64 0.97
N MET A 238 -0.79 19.95 2.12
CA MET A 238 0.10 20.18 3.25
C MET A 238 1.53 19.66 3.01
N LEU A 239 1.73 18.76 2.04
CA LEU A 239 3.05 18.21 1.74
C LEU A 239 4.05 19.30 1.32
N PHE A 240 3.59 20.32 0.57
CA PHE A 240 4.44 21.40 0.07
C PHE A 240 5.16 22.19 1.18
N PRO A 241 4.48 22.67 2.24
CA PRO A 241 5.17 23.28 3.38
C PRO A 241 5.81 22.27 4.35
N ALA A 242 5.43 20.99 4.32
CA ALA A 242 5.81 20.00 5.32
C ALA A 242 7.27 19.51 5.24
N GLY A 243 7.95 19.68 4.10
CA GLY A 243 9.34 19.22 3.92
C GLY A 243 10.40 19.89 4.80
N LYS A 244 10.07 20.98 5.50
CA LYS A 244 11.05 21.78 6.26
C LYS A 244 11.62 21.07 7.50
N THR A 245 10.88 20.13 8.08
CA THR A 245 11.32 19.36 9.25
C THR A 245 10.90 17.90 9.14
N ALA A 246 11.70 17.00 9.69
CA ALA A 246 11.40 15.57 9.68
C ALA A 246 10.08 15.24 10.38
N ALA A 247 9.77 15.91 11.49
CA ALA A 247 8.53 15.69 12.24
C ALA A 247 7.28 16.10 11.44
N LEU A 248 7.31 17.27 10.78
CA LEU A 248 6.18 17.75 9.99
C LEU A 248 5.98 16.89 8.73
N LEU A 249 7.08 16.52 8.07
CA LEU A 249 7.05 15.60 6.93
C LEU A 249 6.50 14.22 7.33
N ALA A 250 6.92 13.68 8.48
CA ALA A 250 6.43 12.40 8.98
C ALA A 250 4.95 12.45 9.39
N ALA A 251 4.51 13.53 10.04
CA ALA A 251 3.10 13.74 10.38
C ALA A 251 2.23 13.82 9.12
N CYS A 252 2.68 14.58 8.11
CA CYS A 252 2.01 14.66 6.82
C CYS A 252 1.98 13.30 6.12
N ALA A 253 3.09 12.56 6.14
CA ALA A 253 3.20 11.21 5.57
C ALA A 253 2.23 10.20 6.20
N GLY A 254 1.98 10.29 7.51
CA GLY A 254 1.02 9.40 8.19
C GLY A 254 -0.45 9.72 7.87
N LEU A 255 -0.75 10.94 7.41
CA LEU A 255 -2.10 11.31 6.96
C LEU A 255 -2.41 10.85 5.53
N ILE A 256 -1.38 10.46 4.78
CA ILE A 256 -1.45 10.01 3.37
C ILE A 256 -1.67 8.50 3.29
#